data_AF-A0A7Y0R1K9-F1
#
_entry.id   AF-A0A7Y0R1K9-F1
#
_cell.length_a   1.000
_cell.length_b   1.000
_cell.length_c   1.000
_cell.angle_alpha   90.00
_cell.angle_beta   90.00
_cell.angle_gamma   90.00
#
_symmetry.space_group_name_H-M   'P 1'
#
loop_
_entity.id
_entity.type
_entity.pdbx_description
1 polymer ?
#
loop_
_entity_poly.entity_id
_entity_poly.type
_entity_poly.pdbx_seq_one_letter_code
_entity_poly.pdbx_strand_id
1 'polypeptide(L)'
;LAKAKLVTEEEQAELIQKAQCGLLHEVAQQQGSEGLISHWNSLARKVKQDTHLIACFARELIARKADTEAFTVLKEALKKQPEPELYQLLPDLNLPDIHPVVVFLEGVVKKEADNAAAHSALAHFYFRQEKWQQAQEHFEIALKLRSDVSDYAFLADTLEKQNLTKA
;
A
#
# COMPACT_ATOMS: atom_id res chain seq x y z
N LEU A 1 13.37 -18.53 -24.84
CA LEU A 1 13.11 -18.71 -23.40
C LEU A 1 11.85 -19.55 -23.17
N ALA A 2 10.64 -19.15 -23.59
CA ALA A 2 9.47 -20.05 -23.58
C ALA A 2 9.54 -21.21 -24.62
N LYS A 3 10.17 -20.98 -25.78
CA LYS A 3 10.28 -21.98 -26.86
C LYS A 3 11.20 -23.19 -26.57
N ALA A 4 11.90 -23.22 -25.43
CA ALA A 4 12.90 -24.25 -25.13
C ALA A 4 12.55 -25.17 -23.95
N LYS A 5 11.37 -25.01 -23.31
CA LYS A 5 10.98 -25.74 -22.07
C LYS A 5 12.01 -25.65 -20.93
N LEU A 6 12.83 -24.61 -20.90
CA LEU A 6 13.90 -24.44 -19.91
C LEU A 6 13.45 -23.73 -18.63
N VAL A 7 12.19 -23.29 -18.56
CA VAL A 7 11.64 -22.46 -17.50
C VAL A 7 10.20 -22.90 -17.26
N THR A 8 9.78 -23.04 -16.00
CA THR A 8 8.39 -23.38 -15.64
C THR A 8 7.47 -22.19 -15.93
N GLU A 9 6.16 -22.43 -16.00
CA GLU A 9 5.18 -21.34 -16.19
C GLU A 9 5.21 -20.33 -15.02
N GLU A 10 5.50 -20.82 -13.81
CA GLU A 10 5.64 -20.02 -12.59
C GLU A 10 6.90 -19.13 -12.66
N GLU A 11 8.05 -19.72 -12.97
CA GLU A 11 9.30 -18.96 -13.17
C GLU A 11 9.18 -17.95 -14.32
N GLN A 12 8.43 -18.28 -15.37
CA GLN A 12 8.16 -17.34 -16.46
C GLN A 12 7.30 -16.16 -15.98
N ALA A 13 6.29 -16.40 -15.15
CA ALA A 13 5.44 -15.35 -14.61
C ALA A 13 6.24 -14.40 -13.68
N GLU A 14 7.08 -14.95 -12.81
CA GLU A 14 7.95 -14.16 -11.93
C GLU A 14 8.93 -13.29 -12.72
N LEU A 15 9.56 -13.84 -13.77
CA LEU A 15 10.46 -13.08 -14.64
C LEU A 15 9.74 -11.94 -15.37
N ILE A 16 8.49 -12.16 -15.80
CA ILE A 16 7.67 -11.12 -16.43
C ILE A 16 7.36 -10.02 -15.43
N GLN A 17 6.90 -10.36 -14.23
CA GLN A 17 6.61 -9.39 -13.17
C GLN A 17 7.84 -8.54 -12.85
N LYS A 18 9.00 -9.18 -12.64
CA LYS A 18 10.27 -8.50 -12.38
C LYS A 18 10.67 -7.56 -13.52
N ALA A 19 10.53 -8.01 -14.77
CA ALA A 19 10.84 -7.18 -15.93
C ALA A 19 9.91 -5.97 -16.04
N GLN A 20 8.61 -6.14 -15.77
CA GLN A 20 7.64 -5.05 -15.80
C GLN A 20 7.91 -4.02 -14.71
N CYS A 21 8.18 -4.45 -13.48
CA CYS A 21 8.56 -3.54 -12.40
C CYS A 21 9.88 -2.81 -12.71
N GLY A 22 10.87 -3.51 -13.28
CA GLY A 22 12.11 -2.88 -13.74
C GLY A 22 11.89 -1.83 -14.82
N LEU A 23 10.98 -2.08 -15.77
CA LEU A 23 10.61 -1.10 -16.80
C LEU A 23 9.94 0.14 -16.19
N LEU A 24 9.00 -0.04 -15.26
CA LEU A 24 8.38 1.09 -14.55
C LEU A 24 9.44 1.93 -13.84
N HIS A 25 10.37 1.28 -13.14
CA HIS A 25 11.48 1.94 -12.48
C HIS A 25 12.33 2.75 -13.47
N GLU A 26 12.74 2.14 -14.59
CA GLU A 26 13.55 2.80 -15.61
C GLU A 26 12.83 4.03 -16.21
N VAL A 27 11.57 3.89 -16.61
CA VAL A 27 10.77 5.00 -17.14
C VAL A 27 10.69 6.12 -16.12
N ALA A 28 10.42 5.77 -14.86
CA ALA A 28 10.27 6.74 -13.80
C ALA A 28 11.59 7.44 -13.46
N GLN A 29 12.74 6.75 -13.57
CA GLN A 29 14.07 7.36 -13.45
C GLN A 29 14.34 8.38 -14.58
N GLN A 30 13.93 8.05 -15.81
CA GLN A 30 14.19 8.90 -16.98
C GLN A 30 13.22 10.08 -17.11
N GLN A 31 11.96 9.91 -16.71
CA GLN A 31 10.86 10.83 -17.05
C GLN A 31 10.04 11.30 -15.84
N GLY A 32 10.47 10.96 -14.63
CA GLY A 32 9.77 11.35 -13.40
C GLY A 32 8.36 10.75 -13.28
N SER A 33 7.54 11.36 -12.43
CA SER A 33 6.16 10.91 -12.19
C SER A 33 5.26 11.09 -13.40
N GLU A 34 5.40 12.19 -14.15
CA GLU A 34 4.58 12.46 -15.35
C GLU A 34 4.79 11.40 -16.44
N GLY A 35 6.04 11.09 -16.77
CA GLY A 35 6.34 10.06 -17.78
C GLY A 35 5.96 8.66 -17.32
N LEU A 36 6.14 8.36 -16.02
CA LEU A 36 5.68 7.12 -15.41
C LEU A 36 4.15 6.96 -15.54
N ILE A 37 3.38 8.01 -15.24
CA ILE A 37 1.91 8.02 -15.38
C ILE A 37 1.50 7.89 -16.85
N SER A 38 2.18 8.58 -17.76
CA SER A 38 1.94 8.47 -19.20
C SER A 38 2.16 7.05 -19.71
N HIS A 39 3.28 6.43 -19.32
CA HIS A 39 3.58 5.05 -19.63
C HIS A 39 2.52 4.11 -19.07
N TRP A 40 2.16 4.23 -17.79
CA TRP A 40 1.10 3.44 -17.18
C TRP A 40 -0.21 3.55 -17.94
N ASN A 41 -0.62 4.77 -18.31
CA ASN A 41 -1.85 5.01 -19.04
C ASN A 41 -1.86 4.33 -20.42
N SER A 42 -0.70 4.21 -21.08
CA SER A 42 -0.53 3.49 -22.34
C SER A 42 -0.67 1.98 -22.24
N LEU A 43 -0.51 1.40 -21.04
CA LEU A 43 -0.61 -0.04 -20.83
C LEU A 43 -2.03 -0.56 -21.06
N ALA A 44 -2.12 -1.78 -21.60
CA ALA A 44 -3.39 -2.47 -21.78
C ALA A 44 -4.13 -2.67 -20.44
N ARG A 45 -5.47 -2.61 -20.47
CA ARG A 45 -6.30 -2.75 -19.27
C ARG A 45 -6.01 -4.03 -18.47
N LYS A 46 -5.76 -5.16 -19.15
CA LYS A 46 -5.44 -6.44 -18.51
C LYS A 46 -4.14 -6.39 -17.70
N VAL A 47 -3.15 -5.67 -18.20
CA VAL A 47 -1.85 -5.49 -17.51
C VAL A 47 -2.04 -4.61 -16.26
N LYS A 48 -2.86 -3.56 -16.36
CA LYS A 48 -3.22 -2.68 -15.22
C LYS A 48 -4.14 -3.32 -14.17
N GLN A 49 -4.52 -4.58 -14.34
CA GLN A 49 -5.27 -5.35 -13.33
C GLN A 49 -4.38 -6.26 -12.50
N ASP A 50 -3.11 -6.43 -12.90
CA ASP A 50 -2.14 -7.19 -12.13
C ASP A 50 -1.78 -6.42 -10.85
N THR A 51 -2.15 -6.98 -9.70
CA THR A 51 -1.94 -6.36 -8.39
C THR A 51 -0.46 -6.13 -8.09
N HIS A 52 0.42 -7.07 -8.49
CA HIS A 52 1.86 -6.93 -8.28
C HIS A 52 2.39 -5.72 -9.06
N LEU A 53 1.97 -5.58 -10.33
CA LEU A 53 2.38 -4.44 -11.14
C LEU A 53 1.81 -3.11 -10.63
N ILE A 54 0.58 -3.11 -10.12
CA ILE A 54 -0.01 -1.96 -9.43
C ILE A 54 0.84 -1.56 -8.21
N ALA A 55 1.28 -2.53 -7.40
CA ALA A 55 2.12 -2.29 -6.24
C ALA A 55 3.47 -1.66 -6.65
N CYS A 56 4.11 -2.18 -7.71
CA CYS A 56 5.32 -1.59 -8.27
C CYS A 56 5.10 -0.14 -8.74
N PHE A 57 4.03 0.12 -9.48
CA PHE A 57 3.69 1.47 -9.95
C PHE A 57 3.45 2.44 -8.78
N ALA A 58 2.70 2.02 -7.75
CA ALA A 58 2.45 2.83 -6.57
C ALA A 58 3.74 3.15 -5.80
N ARG A 59 4.65 2.18 -5.62
CA ARG A 59 5.97 2.41 -5.00
C ARG A 59 6.80 3.44 -5.77
N GLU A 60 6.80 3.38 -7.10
CA GLU A 60 7.54 4.35 -7.92
C GLU A 60 6.93 5.77 -7.85
N LEU A 61 5.60 5.88 -7.70
CA LEU A 61 4.93 7.16 -7.43
C LEU A 61 5.29 7.72 -6.05
N ILE A 62 5.23 6.90 -5.01
CA ILE A 62 5.60 7.26 -3.62
C ILE A 62 7.06 7.74 -3.57
N ALA A 63 7.98 6.99 -4.19
CA ALA A 63 9.39 7.36 -4.25
C ALA A 63 9.64 8.73 -4.91
N ARG A 64 8.69 9.20 -5.73
CA ARG A 64 8.73 10.50 -6.43
C ARG A 64 7.81 11.54 -5.82
N LYS A 65 7.27 11.29 -4.62
CA LYS A 65 6.36 12.19 -3.88
C LYS A 65 5.07 12.50 -4.66
N ALA A 66 4.66 11.60 -5.55
CA ALA A 66 3.37 11.63 -6.24
C ALA A 66 2.32 10.87 -5.41
N ASP A 67 2.20 11.24 -4.13
CA ASP A 67 1.41 10.52 -3.13
C ASP A 67 -0.09 10.56 -3.42
N THR A 68 -0.59 11.66 -3.98
CA THR A 68 -2.02 11.80 -4.34
C THR A 68 -2.41 10.84 -5.46
N GLU A 69 -1.55 10.72 -6.47
CA GLU A 69 -1.69 9.79 -7.59
C GLU A 69 -1.56 8.34 -7.11
N ALA A 70 -0.57 8.06 -6.26
CA ALA A 70 -0.38 6.75 -5.64
C ALA A 70 -1.62 6.32 -4.85
N PHE A 71 -2.17 7.21 -4.02
CA PHE A 71 -3.41 6.92 -3.29
C PHE A 71 -4.59 6.65 -4.22
N THR A 72 -4.74 7.43 -5.29
CA THR A 72 -5.82 7.23 -6.28
C THR A 72 -5.75 5.83 -6.90
N VAL A 73 -4.55 5.41 -7.30
CA VAL A 73 -4.29 4.08 -7.88
C VAL A 73 -4.58 2.98 -6.87
N LEU A 74 -4.03 3.09 -5.66
CA LEU A 74 -4.20 2.09 -4.59
C LEU A 74 -5.68 1.94 -4.21
N LYS A 75 -6.39 3.06 -4.03
CA LYS A 75 -7.82 3.07 -3.70
C LYS A 75 -8.67 2.36 -4.78
N GLU A 76 -8.41 2.64 -6.05
CA GLU A 76 -9.17 2.02 -7.15
C GLU A 76 -8.83 0.54 -7.34
N ALA A 77 -7.59 0.14 -7.04
CA ALA A 77 -7.18 -1.26 -7.04
C ALA A 77 -7.83 -2.03 -5.88
N LEU A 78 -7.74 -1.50 -4.66
CA LEU A 78 -8.31 -2.10 -3.44
C LEU A 78 -9.83 -2.28 -3.50
N LYS A 79 -10.56 -1.39 -4.16
CA LYS A 79 -12.01 -1.56 -4.41
C LYS A 79 -12.34 -2.78 -5.27
N LYS A 80 -11.40 -3.27 -6.07
CA LYS A 80 -11.60 -4.39 -7.00
C LYS A 80 -10.96 -5.67 -6.48
N GLN A 81 -9.77 -5.55 -5.91
CA GLN A 81 -8.91 -6.63 -5.43
C GLN A 81 -8.29 -6.14 -4.10
N PRO A 82 -8.92 -6.44 -2.94
CA PRO A 82 -8.46 -5.98 -1.63
C PRO A 82 -7.25 -6.80 -1.14
N GLU A 83 -6.15 -6.72 -1.88
CA GLU A 83 -4.93 -7.46 -1.57
C GLU A 83 -4.16 -6.80 -0.40
N PRO A 84 -3.71 -7.57 0.61
CA PRO A 84 -2.98 -7.05 1.77
C PRO A 84 -1.77 -6.18 1.42
N GLU A 85 -1.01 -6.55 0.38
CA GLU A 85 0.17 -5.82 -0.08
C GLU A 85 -0.15 -4.38 -0.47
N LEU A 86 -1.35 -4.10 -1.02
CA LEU A 86 -1.73 -2.75 -1.43
C LEU A 86 -2.09 -1.87 -0.22
N TYR A 87 -2.68 -2.43 0.84
CA TYR A 87 -2.93 -1.69 2.08
C TYR A 87 -1.63 -1.31 2.77
N GLN A 88 -0.62 -2.18 2.74
CA GLN A 88 0.69 -1.96 3.36
C GLN A 88 1.46 -0.78 2.75
N LEU A 89 1.11 -0.34 1.54
CA LEU A 89 1.70 0.84 0.91
C LEU A 89 1.04 2.17 1.34
N LEU A 90 -0.16 2.13 1.93
CA LEU A 90 -0.89 3.35 2.31
C LEU A 90 -0.17 4.15 3.42
N PRO A 91 0.42 3.51 4.47
CA PRO A 91 1.18 4.24 5.49
C PRO A 91 2.36 5.05 4.94
N ASP A 92 2.99 4.60 3.85
CA ASP A 92 4.15 5.25 3.25
C ASP A 92 3.80 6.59 2.56
N LEU A 93 2.51 6.83 2.30
CA LEU A 93 2.04 8.04 1.64
C LEU A 93 2.21 9.27 2.52
N ASN A 94 2.78 10.34 1.96
CA ASN A 94 2.85 11.66 2.58
C ASN A 94 1.80 12.60 1.98
N LEU A 95 0.52 12.33 2.27
CA LEU A 95 -0.60 13.10 1.73
C LEU A 95 -0.72 14.48 2.41
N PRO A 96 -0.96 15.57 1.65
CA PRO A 96 -1.30 16.88 2.22
C PRO A 96 -2.59 16.85 3.05
N ASP A 97 -3.58 16.07 2.61
CA ASP A 97 -4.82 15.80 3.32
C ASP A 97 -5.01 14.28 3.46
N ILE A 98 -4.94 13.80 4.70
CA ILE A 98 -5.11 12.38 5.05
C ILE A 98 -6.58 11.99 5.27
N HIS A 99 -7.52 12.95 5.31
CA HIS A 99 -8.93 12.65 5.54
C HIS A 99 -9.51 11.66 4.51
N PRO A 100 -9.24 11.78 3.19
CA PRO A 100 -9.78 10.86 2.20
C PRO A 100 -9.32 9.40 2.37
N VAL A 101 -8.09 9.17 2.84
CA VAL A 101 -7.56 7.82 3.09
C VAL A 101 -8.08 7.23 4.39
N VAL A 102 -8.23 8.05 5.43
CA VAL A 102 -8.86 7.64 6.70
C VAL A 102 -10.31 7.21 6.46
N VAL A 103 -11.13 8.03 5.81
CA VAL A 103 -12.54 7.70 5.50
C VAL A 103 -12.66 6.45 4.64
N PHE A 104 -11.74 6.28 3.69
CA PHE A 104 -11.69 5.06 2.88
C PHE A 104 -11.44 3.83 3.75
N LEU A 105 -10.42 3.86 4.61
CA LEU A 105 -10.04 2.75 5.48
C LEU A 105 -11.09 2.45 6.55
N GLU A 106 -11.70 3.47 7.16
CA GLU A 106 -12.85 3.31 8.06
C GLU A 106 -14.01 2.57 7.36
N GLY A 107 -14.27 2.93 6.10
CA GLY A 107 -15.26 2.26 5.27
C GLY A 107 -14.93 0.80 4.95
N VAL A 108 -13.65 0.47 4.80
CA VAL A 108 -13.16 -0.91 4.61
C VAL A 108 -13.36 -1.72 5.88
N VAL A 109 -12.80 -1.29 7.02
CA VAL A 109 -12.86 -2.06 8.28
C VAL A 109 -14.28 -2.20 8.83
N LYS A 110 -15.19 -1.28 8.47
CA LYS A 110 -16.62 -1.42 8.78
C LYS A 110 -17.29 -2.56 8.02
N LYS A 111 -16.83 -2.86 6.79
CA LYS A 111 -17.36 -3.94 5.94
C LYS A 111 -16.63 -5.27 6.19
N GLU A 112 -15.33 -5.18 6.44
CA GLU A 112 -14.40 -6.30 6.58
C GLU A 112 -13.66 -6.14 7.92
N ALA A 113 -14.33 -6.51 9.01
CA ALA A 113 -13.81 -6.33 10.37
C ALA A 113 -12.58 -7.20 10.70
N ASP A 114 -12.29 -8.20 9.85
CA ASP A 114 -11.14 -9.10 9.94
C ASP A 114 -10.03 -8.75 8.93
N ASN A 115 -10.09 -7.57 8.29
CA ASN A 115 -9.04 -7.11 7.38
C ASN A 115 -7.86 -6.51 8.17
N ALA A 116 -6.91 -7.37 8.54
CA ALA A 116 -5.73 -7.00 9.34
C ALA A 116 -4.90 -5.88 8.70
N ALA A 117 -4.73 -5.90 7.37
CA ALA A 117 -3.92 -4.93 6.66
C ALA A 117 -4.58 -3.55 6.61
N ALA A 118 -5.91 -3.49 6.46
CA ALA A 118 -6.66 -2.24 6.55
C ALA A 118 -6.64 -1.65 7.97
N HIS A 119 -6.74 -2.50 9.00
CA HIS A 119 -6.61 -2.09 10.39
C HIS A 119 -5.23 -1.51 10.71
N SER A 120 -4.16 -2.21 10.32
CA SER A 120 -2.78 -1.71 10.44
C SER A 120 -2.63 -0.35 9.75
N ALA A 121 -3.03 -0.24 8.47
CA ALA A 121 -2.93 1.01 7.72
C ALA A 121 -3.69 2.16 8.42
N LEU A 122 -4.92 1.91 8.89
CA LEU A 122 -5.74 2.91 9.57
C LEU A 122 -5.08 3.37 10.89
N ALA A 123 -4.53 2.43 11.66
CA ALA A 123 -3.83 2.71 12.90
C ALA A 123 -2.63 3.65 12.67
N HIS A 124 -1.83 3.45 11.62
CA HIS A 124 -0.74 4.36 11.24
C HIS A 124 -1.23 5.79 10.93
N PHE A 125 -2.39 5.95 10.29
CA PHE A 125 -2.95 7.29 10.06
C PHE A 125 -3.49 7.93 11.34
N TYR A 126 -4.02 7.15 12.28
CA TYR A 126 -4.41 7.68 13.59
C TYR A 126 -3.22 8.05 14.44
N PHE A 127 -2.16 7.25 14.41
CA PHE A 127 -0.90 7.56 15.06
C PHE A 127 -0.33 8.91 14.59
N ARG A 128 -0.32 9.15 13.27
CA ARG A 128 0.11 10.44 12.68
C ARG A 128 -0.77 11.63 13.07
N GLN A 129 -2.04 11.39 13.40
CA GLN A 129 -2.98 12.40 13.89
C GLN A 129 -2.94 12.58 15.41
N GLU A 130 -2.03 11.89 16.11
CA GLU A 130 -1.97 11.86 17.57
C GLU A 130 -3.26 11.33 18.23
N LYS A 131 -4.05 10.57 17.47
CA LYS A 131 -5.27 9.90 17.92
C LYS A 131 -4.91 8.58 18.57
N TRP A 132 -4.21 8.66 19.70
CA TRP A 132 -3.54 7.52 20.33
C TRP A 132 -4.50 6.38 20.72
N GLN A 133 -5.71 6.70 21.19
CA GLN A 133 -6.69 5.69 21.57
C GLN A 133 -7.16 4.89 20.34
N GLN A 134 -7.51 5.59 19.25
CA GLN A 134 -7.93 4.93 18.01
C GLN A 134 -6.79 4.16 17.33
N ALA A 135 -5.55 4.68 17.41
CA ALA A 135 -4.38 3.98 16.91
C ALA A 135 -4.17 2.66 17.67
N GLN A 136 -4.21 2.68 19.00
CA GLN A 136 -4.09 1.48 19.84
C GLN A 136 -5.14 0.44 19.45
N GLU A 137 -6.43 0.84 19.43
CA GLU A 137 -7.54 -0.07 19.14
C GLU A 137 -7.35 -0.81 17.81
N HIS A 138 -6.93 -0.10 16.75
CA HIS A 138 -6.73 -0.71 15.46
C HIS A 138 -5.44 -1.52 15.33
N PHE A 139 -4.35 -1.12 16.00
CA PHE A 139 -3.14 -1.96 16.07
C PHE A 139 -3.42 -3.28 16.81
N GLU A 140 -4.17 -3.25 17.92
CA GLU A 140 -4.55 -4.47 18.66
C GLU A 140 -5.41 -5.41 17.81
N ILE A 141 -6.37 -4.87 17.03
CA ILE A 141 -7.18 -5.68 16.11
C ILE A 141 -6.28 -6.29 15.03
N ALA A 142 -5.41 -5.50 14.38
CA ALA A 142 -4.50 -5.98 13.34
C ALA A 142 -3.60 -7.11 13.87
N LEU A 143 -3.00 -6.92 15.06
CA LEU A 143 -2.09 -7.87 15.71
C LEU A 143 -2.78 -9.16 16.18
N LYS A 144 -4.06 -9.08 16.54
CA LYS A 144 -4.87 -10.27 16.85
C LYS A 144 -5.10 -11.14 15.61
N LEU A 145 -5.25 -10.51 14.45
CA LEU A 145 -5.49 -11.19 13.18
C LEU A 145 -4.19 -11.67 12.52
N ARG A 146 -3.10 -10.93 12.70
CA ARG A 146 -1.80 -11.18 12.06
C ARG A 146 -0.66 -10.62 12.91
N SER A 147 0.32 -11.48 13.23
CA SER A 147 1.57 -11.01 13.85
C SER A 147 2.38 -10.15 12.89
N ASP A 148 2.78 -8.96 13.34
CA ASP A 148 3.61 -8.04 12.57
C ASP A 148 4.50 -7.20 13.50
N VAL A 149 5.80 -7.19 13.19
CA VAL A 149 6.81 -6.54 14.03
C VAL A 149 6.66 -5.01 14.03
N SER A 150 6.28 -4.42 12.89
CA SER A 150 6.05 -2.98 12.79
C SER A 150 4.82 -2.59 13.61
N ASP A 151 3.72 -3.31 13.47
CA ASP A 151 2.50 -3.04 14.23
C ASP A 151 2.74 -3.15 15.75
N TYR A 152 3.56 -4.12 16.22
CA TYR A 152 3.95 -4.21 17.63
C TYR A 152 4.76 -3.00 18.10
N ALA A 153 5.71 -2.52 17.29
CA ALA A 153 6.53 -1.37 17.63
C ALA A 153 5.67 -0.09 17.74
N PHE A 154 4.79 0.15 16.76
CA PHE A 154 3.89 1.30 16.80
C PHE A 154 2.86 1.22 17.93
N LEU A 155 2.40 0.02 18.31
CA LEU A 155 1.54 -0.15 19.48
C LEU A 155 2.26 0.25 20.77
N ALA A 156 3.52 -0.17 20.94
CA ALA A 156 4.33 0.21 22.09
C ALA A 156 4.50 1.74 22.18
N ASP A 157 4.87 2.38 21.06
CA ASP A 157 5.01 3.84 20.97
C ASP A 157 3.68 4.55 21.28
N THR A 158 2.56 4.02 20.78
CA THR A 158 1.22 4.57 21.05
C THR A 158 0.88 4.56 22.54
N LEU A 159 1.16 3.45 23.23
CA LEU A 159 0.92 3.30 24.67
C LEU A 159 1.80 4.24 25.49
N GLU A 160 3.06 4.42 25.09
CA GLU A 160 3.95 5.40 25.73
C GLU A 160 3.40 6.82 25.59
N LYS A 161 2.97 7.23 24.39
CA LYS A 161 2.37 8.55 24.14
C LYS A 161 1.11 8.79 24.97
N GLN A 162 0.26 7.79 25.15
CA GLN A 162 -0.93 7.92 26.01
C GLN A 162 -0.59 8.12 27.49
N ASN A 163 0.49 7.51 27.98
CA ASN A 163 0.90 7.69 29.37
C ASN A 163 1.46 9.09 29.60
N LEU A 164 2.20 9.64 28.63
CA LEU A 164 2.76 11.00 28.69
C LEU A 164 1.69 12.09 28.68
N THR A 165 0.57 11.92 27.98
CA THR A 165 -0.51 12.93 27.93
C THR A 165 -1.41 12.94 29.17
N LYS A 166 -1.30 11.92 30.03
CA LYS A 166 -2.07 11.80 31.28
C LYS A 166 -1.32 12.34 32.52
N ALA A 167 -0.04 12.63 32.39
CA ALA A 167 0.84 13.15 33.45
C ALA A 167 0.86 14.69 33.46
#